data_AF-A0A925QYT6-F1
#
_entry.id   AF-A0A925QYT6-F1
#
_cell.length_a   1.000
_cell.length_b   1.000
_cell.length_c   1.000
_cell.angle_alpha   90.00
_cell.angle_beta   90.00
_cell.angle_gamma   90.00
#
_symmetry.space_group_name_H-M   'P 1'
#
loop_
_entity.id
_entity.type
_entity.pdbx_description
1 polymer ?
#
loop_
_entity_poly.entity_id
_entity_poly.type
_entity_poly.pdbx_seq_one_letter_code
_entity_poly.pdbx_strand_id
1 'polypeptide(L)'
;MALVISHNKALSTSPLKISAPLGAAMAFMGMEGSLPLFHGSQGCTAFALVMLVRHFREAIPLQTTAMNEISTILGGSEQVEAALLNMTKRAKPKIIG
;
A
#
# COMPACT_ATOMS: atom_id res chain seq x y z
N MET A 1 26.51 -17.06 18.30
CA MET A 1 25.50 -16.46 19.21
C MET A 1 25.20 -15.07 18.67
N ALA A 2 23.95 -14.76 18.32
CA ALA A 2 23.59 -13.43 17.82
C ALA A 2 23.39 -12.47 18.99
N LEU A 3 24.01 -11.29 18.94
CA LEU A 3 23.78 -10.22 19.90
C LEU A 3 22.55 -9.42 19.46
N VAL A 4 21.52 -9.36 20.31
CA VAL A 4 20.33 -8.54 20.06
C VAL A 4 20.60 -7.13 20.56
N ILE A 5 20.72 -6.18 19.63
CA ILE A 5 20.96 -4.77 19.93
C ILE A 5 19.61 -4.03 19.82
N SER A 6 19.11 -3.51 20.95
CA SER A 6 17.90 -2.67 20.96
C SER A 6 18.27 -1.18 20.98
N HIS A 7 17.51 -0.38 20.24
CA HIS A 7 17.68 1.08 20.23
C HIS A 7 16.65 1.69 21.19
N ASN A 8 17.12 2.42 22.22
CA ASN A 8 16.26 2.97 23.26
C ASN A 8 15.93 4.47 23.08
N LYS A 9 16.06 4.99 21.85
CA LYS A 9 15.72 6.38 21.51
C LYS A 9 14.35 6.46 20.83
N ALA A 10 13.57 7.49 21.14
CA ALA A 10 12.27 7.72 20.50
C ALA A 10 12.40 8.11 19.01
N LEU A 11 13.52 8.73 18.64
CA LEU A 11 13.79 9.19 17.27
C LEU A 11 14.28 8.05 16.38
N SER A 12 13.62 7.85 15.24
CA SER A 12 14.16 7.02 14.15
C SER A 12 15.05 7.86 13.24
N THR A 13 16.33 7.50 13.15
CA THR A 13 17.30 8.11 12.22
C THR A 13 17.66 7.10 11.15
N SER A 14 17.44 7.41 9.87
CA SER A 14 17.70 6.48 8.76
C SER A 14 17.07 5.09 8.98
N PRO A 15 15.73 5.00 9.03
CA PRO A 15 15.03 3.77 9.38
C PRO A 15 15.41 2.61 8.45
N LEU A 16 15.71 1.46 9.04
CA LEU A 16 15.98 0.21 8.29
C LEU A 16 14.69 -0.42 7.74
N LYS A 17 13.55 -0.21 8.42
CA LYS A 17 12.26 -0.82 8.09
C LYS A 17 11.31 0.15 7.41
N ILE A 18 10.47 -0.38 6.54
CA ILE A 18 9.42 0.38 5.83
C ILE A 18 8.04 -0.19 6.23
N SER A 19 6.97 0.48 5.83
CA SER A 19 5.60 0.18 6.24
C SER A 19 5.16 -1.24 5.85
N ALA A 20 4.40 -1.90 6.73
CA ALA A 20 3.88 -3.24 6.49
C ALA A 20 2.97 -3.37 5.25
N PRO A 21 2.11 -2.39 4.89
CA PRO A 21 1.26 -2.47 3.69
C PRO A 21 2.05 -2.65 2.40
N LEU A 22 3.28 -2.13 2.32
CA LEU A 22 4.13 -2.33 1.15
C LEU A 22 4.48 -3.81 0.97
N GLY A 23 4.87 -4.49 2.05
CA GLY A 23 5.16 -5.92 2.02
C GLY A 23 3.92 -6.74 1.66
N ALA A 24 2.75 -6.34 2.17
CA ALA A 24 1.48 -6.96 1.78
C ALA A 24 1.18 -6.77 0.28
N ALA A 25 1.32 -5.56 -0.26
CA ALA A 25 1.14 -5.32 -1.69
C ALA A 25 2.10 -6.15 -2.54
N MET A 26 3.38 -6.27 -2.13
CA MET A 26 4.35 -7.12 -2.82
C MET A 26 3.94 -8.59 -2.81
N ALA A 27 3.40 -9.09 -1.70
CA ALA A 27 2.88 -10.45 -1.61
C ALA A 27 1.70 -10.66 -2.57
N PHE A 28 0.76 -9.72 -2.64
CA PHE A 28 -0.36 -9.78 -3.57
C PHE A 28 0.11 -9.74 -5.03
N MET A 29 1.05 -8.86 -5.39
CA MET A 29 1.60 -8.77 -6.75
C MET A 29 2.32 -10.04 -7.23
N GLY A 30 2.71 -10.94 -6.32
CA GLY A 30 3.20 -12.27 -6.67
C GLY A 30 2.11 -13.22 -7.20
N MET A 31 0.83 -12.87 -7.07
CA MET A 31 -0.31 -13.66 -7.56
C MET A 31 -0.80 -13.16 -8.92
N GLU A 32 -1.02 -14.09 -9.83
CA GLU A 32 -1.45 -13.79 -11.20
C GLU A 32 -2.83 -13.11 -11.23
N GLY A 33 -2.91 -11.96 -11.93
CA GLY A 33 -4.15 -11.20 -12.07
C GLY A 33 -4.60 -10.50 -10.78
N SER A 34 -3.68 -10.30 -9.82
CA SER A 34 -3.93 -9.51 -8.62
C SER A 34 -3.84 -8.01 -8.88
N LEU A 35 -4.58 -7.23 -8.10
CA LEU A 35 -4.46 -5.79 -8.05
C LEU A 35 -4.57 -5.31 -6.60
N PRO A 36 -3.44 -5.01 -5.94
CA PRO A 36 -3.46 -4.53 -4.56
C PRO A 36 -4.03 -3.12 -4.43
N LEU A 37 -4.71 -2.86 -3.32
CA LEU A 37 -5.43 -1.64 -2.97
C LEU A 37 -5.03 -1.18 -1.56
N PHE A 38 -4.43 -0.01 -1.47
CA PHE A 38 -4.20 0.64 -0.19
C PHE A 38 -5.46 1.37 0.27
N HIS A 39 -6.05 0.89 1.36
CA HIS A 39 -7.04 1.67 2.09
C HIS A 39 -6.35 2.75 2.93
N GLY A 40 -6.42 3.99 2.45
CA GLY A 40 -5.74 5.12 3.08
C GLY A 40 -5.67 6.34 2.18
N SER A 41 -4.90 7.34 2.62
CA SER A 41 -4.58 8.53 1.83
C SER A 41 -3.74 8.16 0.60
N GLN A 42 -3.89 8.94 -0.46
CA GLN A 42 -3.15 8.78 -1.72
C GLN A 42 -1.62 8.79 -1.51
N GLY A 43 -1.13 9.54 -0.51
CA GLY A 43 0.30 9.67 -0.23
C GLY A 43 0.98 8.33 0.10
N CYS A 44 0.32 7.48 0.89
CA CYS A 44 0.85 6.15 1.24
C CYS A 44 1.16 5.31 -0.01
N THR A 45 0.25 5.36 -0.98
CA THR A 45 0.32 4.61 -2.23
C THR A 45 1.35 5.20 -3.19
N ALA A 46 1.41 6.54 -3.29
CA ALA A 46 2.38 7.22 -4.13
C ALA A 46 3.83 6.91 -3.70
N PHE A 47 4.11 6.95 -2.39
CA PHE A 47 5.44 6.61 -1.88
C PHE A 47 5.81 5.14 -2.10
N ALA A 48 4.87 4.22 -1.87
CA ALA A 48 5.07 2.80 -2.15
C ALA A 48 5.39 2.57 -3.63
N LEU A 49 4.62 3.20 -4.53
CA LEU A 49 4.80 3.08 -5.97
C LEU A 49 6.14 3.63 -6.42
N VAL A 50 6.53 4.84 -5.98
CA VAL A 50 7.84 5.42 -6.29
C VAL A 50 8.99 4.50 -5.84
N MET A 51 8.88 3.92 -4.65
CA MET A 51 9.93 3.02 -4.17
C MET A 51 10.04 1.76 -5.02
N LEU A 52 8.92 1.10 -5.32
CA LEU A 52 8.90 -0.14 -6.07
C LEU A 52 9.33 0.08 -7.52
N VAL A 53 8.86 1.14 -8.18
CA VAL A 53 9.29 1.52 -9.53
C VAL A 53 10.79 1.80 -9.58
N ARG A 54 11.36 2.46 -8.55
CA ARG A 54 12.81 2.70 -8.48
C ARG A 54 13.62 1.42 -8.26
N HIS A 55 13.07 0.47 -7.51
CA HIS A 55 13.73 -0.81 -7.21
C HIS A 55 13.67 -1.77 -8.40
N PHE A 56 12.48 -2.04 -8.92
CA PHE A 56 12.24 -3.02 -9.98
C PHE A 56 12.41 -2.45 -11.40
N ARG A 57 12.36 -1.12 -11.56
CA ARG A 57 12.43 -0.45 -12.87
C ARG A 57 11.29 -0.83 -13.82
N GLU A 58 10.13 -1.15 -13.27
CA GLU A 58 8.93 -1.56 -14.00
C GLU A 58 7.69 -0.77 -13.56
N ALA A 59 6.61 -0.87 -14.34
CA ALA A 59 5.32 -0.30 -13.98
C ALA A 59 4.65 -1.18 -12.92
N ILE A 60 4.31 -0.58 -11.76
CA ILE A 60 3.76 -1.30 -10.61
C ILE A 60 2.25 -1.04 -10.50
N PRO A 61 1.39 -2.07 -10.58
CA PRO A 61 -0.05 -1.91 -10.48
C PRO A 61 -0.49 -1.82 -9.01
N LEU A 62 -0.68 -0.60 -8.49
CA LEU A 62 -1.13 -0.37 -7.12
C LEU A 62 -2.23 0.70 -7.08
N GLN A 63 -3.32 0.44 -6.35
CA GLN A 63 -4.48 1.33 -6.24
C GLN A 63 -4.63 1.91 -4.83
N THR A 64 -5.50 2.91 -4.68
CA THR A 64 -5.81 3.54 -3.39
C THR A 64 -7.28 3.88 -3.26
N THR A 65 -7.81 3.82 -2.04
CA THR A 65 -9.15 4.34 -1.74
C THR A 65 -9.17 5.88 -1.63
N ALA A 66 -8.02 6.55 -1.65
CA ALA A 66 -7.90 8.00 -1.64
C ALA A 66 -8.70 8.69 -0.51
N MET A 67 -8.44 8.28 0.74
CA MET A 67 -9.07 8.91 1.90
C MET A 67 -8.72 10.41 1.99
N ASN A 68 -9.72 11.22 2.30
CA ASN A 68 -9.65 12.66 2.57
C ASN A 68 -10.09 12.98 4.01
N GLU A 69 -10.06 14.26 4.38
CA GLU A 69 -10.48 14.75 5.69
C GLU A 69 -11.91 14.35 6.06
N ILE A 70 -12.83 14.32 5.07
CA ILE A 70 -14.22 13.90 5.28
C ILE A 70 -14.29 12.42 5.65
N SER A 71 -13.65 11.54 4.88
CA SER A 71 -13.60 10.09 5.16
C SER A 71 -12.86 9.75 6.46
N THR A 72 -12.02 10.66 6.95
CA THR A 72 -11.37 10.52 8.26
C THR A 72 -12.36 10.73 9.40
N ILE A 73 -13.35 11.62 9.20
CA ILE A 73 -14.41 11.91 10.18
C ILE A 73 -15.55 10.89 10.07
N LEU A 74 -16.02 10.61 8.85
CA LEU A 74 -17.23 9.80 8.59
C LEU A 74 -16.93 8.30 8.42
N GLY A 75 -15.67 7.92 8.30
CA GLY A 75 -15.26 6.56 7.94
C GLY A 75 -15.02 6.40 6.43
N GLY A 76 -14.22 5.39 6.08
CA GLY A 76 -13.73 5.16 4.72
C GLY A 76 -14.48 4.10 3.91
N SER A 77 -15.63 3.60 4.39
CA SER A 77 -16.34 2.47 3.78
C SER A 77 -16.83 2.76 2.36
N GLU A 78 -17.39 3.95 2.12
CA GLU A 78 -17.85 4.37 0.79
C GLU A 78 -16.69 4.43 -0.21
N GLN A 79 -15.51 4.88 0.23
CA GLN A 79 -14.31 4.94 -0.61
C GLN A 79 -13.78 3.54 -0.94
N VAL A 80 -13.87 2.59 0.00
CA VAL A 80 -13.54 1.19 -0.27
C VAL A 80 -14.49 0.62 -1.31
N GLU A 81 -15.81 0.77 -1.13
CA GLU A 81 -16.81 0.26 -2.07
C GLU A 81 -16.62 0.86 -3.47
N ALA A 82 -16.46 2.19 -3.55
CA ALA A 82 -16.21 2.88 -4.80
C ALA A 82 -14.92 2.40 -5.48
N ALA A 83 -13.84 2.18 -4.72
CA ALA A 83 -12.59 1.65 -5.25
C ALA A 83 -12.77 0.23 -5.80
N LEU A 84 -13.41 -0.66 -5.06
CA LEU A 84 -13.67 -2.05 -5.49
C LEU A 84 -14.50 -2.10 -6.77
N LEU A 85 -15.56 -1.30 -6.86
CA LEU A 85 -16.40 -1.22 -8.06
C LEU A 85 -15.62 -0.68 -9.26
N ASN A 86 -14.81 0.35 -9.07
CA ASN A 86 -13.99 0.95 -10.13
C ASN A 86 -12.93 -0.02 -10.65
N MET A 87 -12.23 -0.71 -9.74
CA MET A 87 -11.21 -1.69 -10.09
C MET A 87 -11.81 -2.87 -10.85
N THR A 88 -12.95 -3.38 -10.38
CA THR A 88 -13.67 -4.49 -11.03
C THR A 88 -14.14 -4.11 -12.43
N LYS A 89 -14.66 -2.89 -12.62
CA LYS A 89 -15.13 -2.41 -13.93
C LYS A 89 -13.99 -2.16 -14.92
N ARG A 90 -12.89 -1.55 -14.48
CA ARG A 90 -11.81 -1.08 -15.36
C ARG A 90 -10.72 -2.13 -15.60
N ALA A 91 -10.25 -2.78 -14.55
CA ALA A 91 -9.11 -3.69 -14.61
C ALA A 91 -9.52 -5.16 -14.57
N LYS A 92 -10.74 -5.49 -14.11
CA LYS A 92 -11.27 -6.86 -13.98
C LYS A 92 -10.25 -7.83 -13.33
N PRO A 93 -9.67 -7.48 -12.16
CA PRO A 93 -8.68 -8.33 -11.52
C PRO A 93 -9.32 -9.64 -11.05
N LYS A 94 -8.51 -10.71 -11.01
CA LYS A 94 -8.89 -11.99 -10.39
C LYS A 94 -8.92 -11.89 -8.87
N ILE A 95 -8.00 -11.08 -8.30
CA ILE A 95 -7.83 -10.91 -6.86
C ILE A 95 -7.62 -9.42 -6.56
N ILE A 96 -8.30 -8.90 -5.55
CA ILE A 96 -8.01 -7.58 -4.95
C ILE A 96 -7.45 -7.84 -3.55
N GLY A 97 -6.30 -7.23 -3.27
CA GLY A 97 -5.56 -7.40 -2.01
C GLY A 97 -5.39 -6.11 -1.25
#